data_AF-A0A399XXZ2-F1
#
_entry.id   AF-A0A399XXZ2-F1
#
_cell.length_a   1.000
_cell.length_b   1.000
_cell.length_c   1.000
_cell.angle_alpha   90.00
_cell.angle_beta   90.00
_cell.angle_gamma   90.00
#
_symmetry.space_group_name_H-M   'P 1'
#
loop_
_entity.id
_entity.type
_entity.pdbx_description
1 polymer ?
#
loop_
_entity_poly.entity_id
_entity_poly.type
_entity_poly.pdbx_seq_one_letter_code
_entity_poly.pdbx_strand_id
1 'polypeptide(L)'
;MALSGCTPEEVASAPFIEGEKPIDRAAAFLVSNEAILGSDAIYPLVYLRRRFGAEWAQGAMDRLAVKSREPEYKETLYPFLRLLDPTARYSFDPAAPPPVFAAAPTAWNLVRALHCSEVPLTSDFIKSVDEQALAWDRGAAIGARAIGWAADQGCLDNFDLKAIDDRLKEKMLDYVRSHDATDVGYVEAVATLLYRGQRSSVDPAWISKIESIQAPEGSWNLTGAATDRSTSESLLALIQFANPDAPRVSWVPLG
;
A
#
# COMPACT_ATOMS: atom_id res chain seq x y z
N MET A 1 -34.90 -14.86 -39.17
CA MET A 1 -35.26 -13.78 -38.21
C MET A 1 -34.01 -13.48 -37.41
N ALA A 2 -33.37 -12.34 -37.68
CA ALA A 2 -32.16 -11.90 -37.01
C ALA A 2 -32.53 -11.00 -35.83
N LEU A 3 -31.99 -11.27 -34.64
CA LEU A 3 -32.05 -10.35 -33.51
C LEU A 3 -30.77 -9.50 -33.52
N SER A 4 -30.88 -8.35 -34.17
CA SER A 4 -30.21 -7.11 -33.79
C SER A 4 -30.59 -6.77 -32.34
N GLY A 5 -29.79 -6.22 -31.45
CA GLY A 5 -28.42 -5.72 -31.46
C GLY A 5 -28.26 -5.00 -30.13
N CYS A 6 -27.34 -5.42 -29.26
CA CYS A 6 -27.03 -4.70 -28.03
C CYS A 6 -25.93 -3.69 -28.35
N THR A 7 -26.26 -2.41 -28.39
CA THR A 7 -25.28 -1.33 -28.28
C THR A 7 -24.75 -1.26 -26.85
N PRO A 8 -23.45 -1.01 -26.63
CA PRO A 8 -22.92 -0.76 -25.30
C PRO A 8 -23.57 0.51 -24.74
N GLU A 9 -24.18 0.40 -23.56
CA GLU A 9 -24.59 1.53 -22.74
C GLU A 9 -23.37 2.42 -22.51
N GLU A 10 -23.50 3.69 -22.90
CA GLU A 10 -22.61 4.76 -22.46
C GLU A 10 -22.57 4.74 -20.93
N VAL A 11 -21.39 4.48 -20.37
CA VAL A 11 -21.13 4.68 -18.94
C VAL A 11 -21.31 6.18 -18.69
N ALA A 12 -22.49 6.56 -18.20
CA ALA A 12 -22.75 7.90 -17.75
C ALA A 12 -21.74 8.24 -16.64
N SER A 13 -20.80 9.13 -16.95
CA SER A 13 -19.96 9.75 -15.94
C SER A 13 -20.88 10.52 -14.99
N ALA A 14 -20.87 10.14 -13.72
CA ALA A 14 -21.60 10.85 -12.69
C ALA A 14 -21.16 12.34 -12.67
N PRO A 15 -22.08 13.30 -12.48
CA PRO A 15 -21.74 14.71 -12.54
C PRO A 15 -20.83 15.10 -11.38
N PHE A 16 -19.74 15.79 -11.72
CA PHE A 16 -18.81 16.47 -10.82
C PHE A 16 -19.55 17.42 -9.87
N ILE A 17 -19.43 17.21 -8.55
CA ILE A 17 -19.89 18.16 -7.53
C ILE A 17 -18.69 18.94 -7.01
N GLU A 18 -18.64 20.21 -7.37
CA GLU A 18 -17.66 21.18 -6.89
C GLU A 18 -17.81 21.36 -5.36
N GLY A 19 -16.85 20.88 -4.56
CA GLY A 19 -16.87 20.97 -3.09
C GLY A 19 -16.49 19.70 -2.33
N GLU A 20 -16.33 18.55 -3.00
CA GLU A 20 -15.87 17.32 -2.36
C GLU A 20 -14.37 17.38 -2.02
N LYS A 21 -14.00 16.95 -0.81
CA LYS A 21 -12.60 16.94 -0.37
C LYS A 21 -11.83 15.93 -1.23
N PRO A 22 -10.52 16.13 -1.49
CA PRO A 22 -9.72 15.20 -2.29
C PRO A 22 -9.86 13.72 -1.89
N ILE A 23 -10.01 13.45 -0.59
CA ILE A 23 -10.27 12.12 -0.02
C ILE A 23 -11.58 11.49 -0.55
N ASP A 24 -12.67 12.27 -0.59
CA ASP A 24 -14.00 11.79 -0.98
C ASP A 24 -14.01 11.39 -2.47
N ARG A 25 -13.40 12.24 -3.32
CA ARG A 25 -13.27 11.96 -4.76
C ARG A 25 -12.42 10.73 -5.03
N ALA A 26 -11.33 10.55 -4.30
CA ALA A 26 -10.46 9.40 -4.43
C ALA A 26 -11.18 8.10 -4.05
N ALA A 27 -11.94 8.13 -2.94
CA ALA A 27 -12.75 7.00 -2.52
C ALA A 27 -13.82 6.67 -3.58
N ALA A 28 -14.53 7.67 -4.08
CA ALA A 28 -15.52 7.50 -5.14
C ALA A 28 -14.92 6.92 -6.43
N PHE A 29 -13.73 7.38 -6.83
CA PHE A 29 -12.99 6.83 -7.97
C PHE A 29 -12.67 5.35 -7.77
N LEU A 30 -12.10 4.97 -6.63
CA LEU A 30 -11.69 3.58 -6.35
C LEU A 30 -12.89 2.62 -6.28
N VAL A 31 -14.02 3.07 -5.72
CA VAL A 31 -15.28 2.30 -5.68
C VAL A 31 -15.88 2.15 -7.09
N SER A 32 -15.88 3.21 -7.88
CA SER A 32 -16.49 3.17 -9.23
C SER A 32 -15.63 2.38 -10.22
N ASN A 33 -14.33 2.27 -9.96
CA ASN A 33 -13.36 1.61 -10.82
C ASN A 33 -12.79 0.35 -10.19
N GLU A 34 -13.55 -0.35 -9.35
CA GLU A 34 -13.05 -1.56 -8.69
C GLU A 34 -12.52 -2.65 -9.66
N ALA A 35 -12.92 -2.61 -10.95
CA ALA A 35 -12.45 -3.52 -11.99
C ALA A 35 -10.94 -3.37 -12.29
N ILE A 36 -10.37 -2.17 -12.10
CA ILE A 36 -8.96 -1.91 -12.40
C ILE A 36 -8.03 -2.13 -11.20
N LEU A 37 -8.56 -2.49 -10.03
CA LEU A 37 -7.75 -2.71 -8.83
C LEU A 37 -6.83 -3.93 -9.00
N GLY A 38 -5.53 -3.67 -9.05
CA GLY A 38 -4.43 -4.63 -8.97
C GLY A 38 -4.00 -4.91 -7.53
N SER A 39 -3.06 -5.84 -7.37
CA SER A 39 -2.51 -6.29 -6.07
C SER A 39 -2.07 -5.13 -5.18
N ASP A 40 -1.37 -4.17 -5.79
CA ASP A 40 -0.66 -3.13 -5.06
C ASP A 40 -1.60 -2.05 -4.53
N ALA A 41 -2.76 -1.86 -5.16
CA ALA A 41 -3.76 -0.90 -4.70
C ALA A 41 -4.58 -1.42 -3.51
N ILE A 42 -4.53 -2.72 -3.23
CA ILE A 42 -5.45 -3.34 -2.28
C ILE A 42 -4.95 -3.25 -0.85
N TYR A 43 -3.64 -3.42 -0.59
CA TYR A 43 -3.14 -3.37 0.78
C TYR A 43 -3.37 -1.98 1.44
N PRO A 44 -3.20 -0.81 0.77
CA PRO A 44 -3.56 0.47 1.37
C PRO A 44 -5.04 0.52 1.75
N LEU A 45 -5.93 -0.05 0.92
CA LEU A 45 -7.37 -0.04 1.15
C LEU A 45 -7.78 -0.91 2.34
N VAL A 46 -7.20 -2.10 2.47
CA VAL A 46 -7.39 -2.97 3.66
C VAL A 46 -7.01 -2.23 4.93
N TYR A 47 -5.86 -1.56 4.91
CA TYR A 47 -5.37 -0.80 6.06
C TYR A 47 -6.25 0.41 6.37
N LEU A 48 -6.67 1.15 5.35
CA LEU A 48 -7.56 2.30 5.50
C LEU A 48 -8.87 1.90 6.18
N ARG A 49 -9.44 0.78 5.77
CA ARG A 49 -10.65 0.26 6.42
C ARG A 49 -10.41 -0.07 7.89
N ARG A 50 -9.37 -0.84 8.18
CA ARG A 50 -9.11 -1.29 9.56
C ARG A 50 -8.78 -0.15 10.50
N ARG A 51 -7.95 0.78 10.05
CA ARG A 51 -7.48 1.87 10.91
C ARG A 51 -8.47 3.02 11.01
N PHE A 52 -9.19 3.33 9.94
CA PHE A 52 -10.01 4.54 9.83
C PHE A 52 -11.50 4.26 9.62
N GLY A 53 -11.94 3.00 9.61
CA GLY A 53 -13.35 2.65 9.40
C GLY A 53 -13.88 2.99 8.00
N ALA A 54 -13.00 2.98 6.99
CA ALA A 54 -13.34 3.26 5.60
C ALA A 54 -14.18 2.12 4.96
N GLU A 55 -15.47 2.03 5.30
CA GLU A 55 -16.35 0.93 4.86
C GLU A 55 -16.51 0.84 3.34
N TRP A 56 -16.35 1.95 2.62
CA TRP A 56 -16.36 1.97 1.15
C TRP A 56 -15.25 1.10 0.54
N ALA A 57 -14.20 0.75 1.29
CA ALA A 57 -13.13 -0.13 0.84
C ALA A 57 -13.48 -1.63 0.90
N GLN A 58 -14.62 -2.01 1.46
CA GLN A 58 -15.05 -3.42 1.58
C GLN A 58 -15.10 -4.14 0.22
N GLY A 59 -15.62 -3.48 -0.83
CA GLY A 59 -15.71 -4.09 -2.17
C GLY A 59 -14.35 -4.49 -2.74
N ALA A 60 -13.33 -3.65 -2.53
CA ALA A 60 -11.95 -3.95 -2.91
C ALA A 60 -11.39 -5.17 -2.16
N MET A 61 -11.71 -5.31 -0.87
CA MET A 61 -11.28 -6.45 -0.06
C MET A 61 -11.94 -7.77 -0.52
N ASP A 62 -13.24 -7.74 -0.83
CA ASP A 62 -13.96 -8.94 -1.29
C ASP A 62 -13.40 -9.43 -2.63
N ARG A 63 -13.04 -8.51 -3.53
CA ARG A 63 -12.38 -8.84 -4.80
C ARG A 63 -11.02 -9.47 -4.61
N LEU A 64 -10.22 -9.02 -3.65
CA LEU A 64 -8.94 -9.67 -3.35
C LEU A 64 -9.14 -11.11 -2.84
N ALA A 65 -10.14 -11.34 -1.99
CA ALA A 65 -10.46 -12.69 -1.54
C ALA A 65 -10.83 -13.62 -2.71
N VAL A 66 -11.47 -13.09 -3.75
CA VAL A 66 -11.79 -13.83 -4.99
C VAL A 66 -10.53 -14.00 -5.87
N LYS A 67 -9.87 -12.90 -6.26
CA LYS A 67 -8.70 -12.93 -7.16
C LYS A 67 -7.56 -13.78 -6.62
N SER A 68 -7.31 -13.76 -5.30
CA SER A 68 -6.26 -14.59 -4.67
C SER A 68 -6.46 -16.11 -4.85
N ARG A 69 -7.67 -16.54 -5.23
CA ARG A 69 -8.00 -17.95 -5.51
C ARG A 69 -7.92 -18.29 -7.00
N GLU A 70 -7.82 -17.29 -7.87
CA GLU A 70 -7.72 -17.49 -9.32
C GLU A 70 -6.31 -17.97 -9.70
N PRO A 71 -6.17 -18.97 -10.58
CA PRO A 71 -4.86 -19.55 -10.92
C PRO A 71 -3.82 -18.53 -11.41
N GLU A 72 -4.25 -17.50 -12.14
CA GLU A 72 -3.38 -16.45 -12.68
C GLU A 72 -2.74 -15.59 -11.59
N TYR A 73 -3.48 -15.30 -10.52
CA TYR A 73 -3.04 -14.39 -9.46
C TYR A 73 -2.63 -15.10 -8.19
N LYS A 74 -2.82 -16.42 -8.11
CA LYS A 74 -2.55 -17.20 -6.89
C LYS A 74 -1.12 -16.97 -6.40
N GLU A 75 -0.11 -17.12 -7.26
CA GLU A 75 1.28 -17.01 -6.82
C GLU A 75 1.67 -15.59 -6.35
N THR A 76 1.05 -14.54 -6.90
CA THR A 76 1.35 -13.13 -6.54
C THR A 76 0.51 -12.62 -5.36
N LEU A 77 -0.76 -13.01 -5.27
CA LEU A 77 -1.72 -12.49 -4.28
C LEU A 77 -1.87 -13.37 -3.05
N TYR A 78 -1.78 -14.70 -3.20
CA TYR A 78 -1.95 -15.62 -2.07
C TYR A 78 -0.98 -15.36 -0.91
N PRO A 79 0.29 -14.97 -1.14
CA PRO A 79 1.21 -14.59 -0.04
C PRO A 79 0.69 -13.41 0.80
N PHE A 80 -0.14 -12.55 0.23
CA PHE A 80 -0.75 -11.40 0.91
C PHE A 80 -2.14 -11.71 1.49
N LEU A 81 -2.65 -12.93 1.35
CA LEU A 81 -3.99 -13.29 1.80
C LEU A 81 -4.19 -13.11 3.32
N ARG A 82 -3.12 -13.13 4.12
CA ARG A 82 -3.17 -12.81 5.56
C ARG A 82 -3.63 -11.39 5.86
N LEU A 83 -3.55 -10.48 4.88
CA LEU A 83 -4.19 -9.18 4.96
C LEU A 83 -5.70 -9.28 5.07
N LEU A 84 -6.34 -10.36 4.62
CA LEU A 84 -7.80 -10.55 4.70
C LEU A 84 -8.20 -11.63 5.69
N ASP A 85 -7.49 -12.75 5.66
CA ASP A 85 -7.74 -13.92 6.47
C ASP A 85 -6.50 -14.22 7.34
N PRO A 86 -6.53 -13.89 8.65
CA PRO A 86 -5.37 -14.09 9.52
C PRO A 86 -4.94 -15.56 9.64
N THR A 87 -5.81 -16.50 9.29
CA THR A 87 -5.55 -17.95 9.31
C THR A 87 -4.92 -18.48 8.03
N ALA A 88 -4.86 -17.67 6.96
CA ALA A 88 -4.29 -18.07 5.69
C ALA A 88 -2.81 -18.45 5.86
N ARG A 89 -2.50 -19.74 5.63
CA ARG A 89 -1.13 -20.26 5.67
C ARG A 89 -0.50 -20.18 4.30
N TYR A 90 0.71 -19.63 4.23
CA TYR A 90 1.56 -19.71 3.04
C TYR A 90 2.79 -20.56 3.39
N SER A 91 2.87 -21.74 2.78
CA SER A 91 4.06 -22.59 2.92
C SER A 91 5.13 -22.08 1.96
N PHE A 92 6.17 -21.45 2.49
CA PHE A 92 7.34 -21.05 1.73
C PHE A 92 8.62 -21.45 2.45
N ASP A 93 9.68 -21.62 1.67
CA ASP A 93 11.02 -21.81 2.21
C ASP A 93 11.54 -20.46 2.75
N PRO A 94 11.80 -20.30 4.06
CA PRO A 94 12.36 -19.07 4.59
C PRO A 94 13.73 -18.72 4.00
N ALA A 95 14.48 -19.71 3.51
CA ALA A 95 15.81 -19.52 2.94
C ALA A 95 15.79 -19.07 1.47
N ALA A 96 14.67 -19.20 0.77
CA ALA A 96 14.57 -18.86 -0.65
C ALA A 96 13.22 -18.22 -1.00
N PRO A 97 13.20 -17.00 -1.58
CA PRO A 97 11.95 -16.44 -2.07
C PRO A 97 11.37 -17.35 -3.17
N PRO A 98 10.04 -17.54 -3.20
CA PRO A 98 9.36 -18.14 -4.34
C PRO A 98 9.79 -17.47 -5.67
N PRO A 99 9.80 -18.18 -6.81
CA PRO A 99 10.28 -17.63 -8.08
C PRO A 99 9.62 -16.30 -8.48
N VAL A 100 8.35 -16.12 -8.15
CA VAL A 100 7.60 -14.87 -8.39
C VAL A 100 8.20 -13.65 -7.68
N PHE A 101 8.90 -13.84 -6.56
CA PHE A 101 9.56 -12.78 -5.79
C PHE A 101 11.06 -12.70 -6.03
N ALA A 102 11.66 -13.64 -6.77
CA ALA A 102 13.08 -13.58 -7.12
C ALA A 102 13.40 -12.30 -7.94
N ALA A 103 12.46 -11.84 -8.76
CA ALA A 103 12.56 -10.60 -9.53
C ALA A 103 12.12 -9.34 -8.74
N ALA A 104 11.51 -9.50 -7.57
CA ALA A 104 11.00 -8.42 -6.72
C ALA A 104 11.33 -8.66 -5.23
N PRO A 105 12.62 -8.60 -4.83
CA PRO A 105 13.06 -8.93 -3.47
C PRO A 105 12.39 -8.06 -2.39
N THR A 106 11.96 -6.85 -2.76
CA THR A 106 11.28 -5.91 -1.85
C THR A 106 9.89 -6.38 -1.45
N ALA A 107 9.12 -6.94 -2.38
CA ALA A 107 7.83 -7.56 -2.07
C ALA A 107 8.01 -8.77 -1.14
N TRP A 108 9.14 -9.46 -1.22
CA TRP A 108 9.42 -10.60 -0.33
C TRP A 108 9.50 -10.20 1.15
N ASN A 109 10.12 -9.07 1.47
CA ASN A 109 10.21 -8.61 2.86
C ASN A 109 8.83 -8.25 3.43
N LEU A 110 7.91 -7.74 2.60
CA LEU A 110 6.51 -7.55 3.01
C LEU A 110 5.83 -8.88 3.33
N VAL A 111 6.02 -9.91 2.49
CA VAL A 111 5.47 -11.26 2.75
C VAL A 111 6.05 -11.85 4.03
N ARG A 112 7.38 -11.80 4.22
CA ARG A 112 8.02 -12.26 5.46
C ARG A 112 7.45 -11.56 6.70
N ALA A 113 7.23 -10.25 6.61
CA ALA A 113 6.61 -9.49 7.68
C ALA A 113 5.16 -9.96 7.95
N LEU A 114 4.33 -10.19 6.93
CA LEU A 114 2.96 -10.71 7.12
C LEU A 114 2.89 -12.10 7.75
N HIS A 115 3.92 -12.92 7.54
CA HIS A 115 3.96 -14.32 8.00
C HIS A 115 4.86 -14.53 9.21
N CYS A 116 5.35 -13.46 9.84
CA CYS A 116 6.37 -13.55 10.89
C CYS A 116 5.95 -14.30 12.16
N SER A 117 4.65 -14.41 12.41
CA SER A 117 4.09 -15.22 13.50
C SER A 117 4.12 -16.73 13.23
N GLU A 118 4.27 -17.14 11.98
CA GLU A 118 4.43 -18.55 11.57
C GLU A 118 5.90 -18.90 11.36
N VAL A 119 6.64 -17.94 10.78
CA VAL A 119 8.05 -18.10 10.42
C VAL A 119 8.82 -16.94 11.06
N PRO A 120 9.51 -17.17 12.19
CA PRO A 120 10.23 -16.12 12.90
C PRO A 120 11.22 -15.39 11.99
N LEU A 121 11.25 -14.06 12.07
CA LEU A 121 12.23 -13.25 11.38
C LEU A 121 13.62 -13.48 11.99
N THR A 122 14.65 -13.50 11.15
CA THR A 122 16.05 -13.58 11.60
C THR A 122 16.81 -12.31 11.22
N SER A 123 18.08 -12.19 11.61
CA SER A 123 18.92 -11.04 11.28
C SER A 123 19.08 -10.80 9.77
N ASP A 124 18.89 -11.85 8.96
CA ASP A 124 18.88 -11.76 7.49
C ASP A 124 17.75 -10.84 6.96
N PHE A 125 16.62 -10.74 7.67
CA PHE A 125 15.50 -9.86 7.31
C PHE A 125 15.94 -8.40 7.34
N ILE A 126 16.52 -7.95 8.45
CA ILE A 126 17.00 -6.58 8.61
C ILE A 126 18.11 -6.28 7.61
N LYS A 127 19.03 -7.23 7.41
CA LYS A 127 20.08 -7.10 6.39
C LYS A 127 19.47 -6.93 4.99
N SER A 128 18.49 -7.74 4.62
CA SER A 128 17.81 -7.66 3.32
C SER A 128 17.08 -6.33 3.12
N VAL A 129 16.39 -5.84 4.16
CA VAL A 129 15.75 -4.52 4.13
C VAL A 129 16.77 -3.40 3.94
N ASP A 130 17.90 -3.47 4.64
CA ASP A 130 18.96 -2.45 4.53
C ASP A 130 19.61 -2.44 3.13
N GLU A 131 19.93 -3.62 2.60
CA GLU A 131 20.46 -3.77 1.24
C GLU A 131 19.50 -3.19 0.18
N GLN A 132 18.19 -3.43 0.34
CA GLN A 132 17.18 -2.88 -0.55
C GLN A 132 17.06 -1.35 -0.46
N ALA A 133 17.10 -0.81 0.75
CA ALA A 133 17.08 0.63 0.97
C ALA A 133 18.30 1.33 0.36
N LEU A 134 19.44 0.67 0.31
CA LEU A 134 20.67 1.18 -0.31
C LEU A 134 20.67 1.03 -1.83
N ALA A 135 20.15 -0.08 -2.37
CA ALA A 135 20.21 -0.39 -3.79
C ALA A 135 19.18 0.36 -4.65
N TRP A 136 18.05 0.77 -4.06
CA TRP A 136 16.96 1.40 -4.80
C TRP A 136 16.33 2.54 -4.02
N ASP A 137 16.19 3.69 -4.65
CA ASP A 137 15.66 4.89 -3.99
C ASP A 137 14.24 4.71 -3.44
N ARG A 138 13.39 3.92 -4.12
CA ARG A 138 12.05 3.54 -3.61
C ARG A 138 12.07 2.38 -2.61
N GLY A 139 13.20 1.67 -2.50
CA GLY A 139 13.39 0.55 -1.58
C GLY A 139 13.23 0.94 -0.12
N ALA A 140 13.52 2.20 0.23
CA ALA A 140 13.37 2.70 1.60
C ALA A 140 11.91 2.69 2.09
N ALA A 141 10.95 3.10 1.24
CA ALA A 141 9.53 3.09 1.62
C ALA A 141 9.01 1.66 1.82
N ILE A 142 9.36 0.73 0.92
CA ILE A 142 8.94 -0.67 1.03
C ILE A 142 9.59 -1.34 2.25
N GLY A 143 10.88 -1.11 2.47
CA GLY A 143 11.61 -1.61 3.64
C GLY A 143 11.03 -1.13 4.97
N ALA A 144 10.74 0.17 5.07
CA ALA A 144 10.10 0.75 6.24
C ALA A 144 8.69 0.20 6.48
N ARG A 145 7.93 -0.10 5.41
CA ARG A 145 6.64 -0.80 5.54
C ARG A 145 6.81 -2.22 6.05
N ALA A 146 7.76 -2.99 5.53
CA ALA A 146 8.02 -4.35 6.00
C ALA A 146 8.38 -4.37 7.49
N ILE A 147 9.25 -3.46 7.94
CA ILE A 147 9.56 -3.29 9.37
C ILE A 147 8.31 -2.91 10.16
N GLY A 148 7.49 -1.99 9.64
CA GLY A 148 6.23 -1.61 10.31
C GLY A 148 5.24 -2.75 10.46
N TRP A 149 5.05 -3.55 9.40
CA TRP A 149 4.14 -4.70 9.43
C TRP A 149 4.61 -5.75 10.43
N ALA A 150 5.92 -6.01 10.51
CA ALA A 150 6.49 -6.94 11.47
C ALA A 150 6.40 -6.41 12.92
N ALA A 151 6.63 -5.10 13.12
CA ALA A 151 6.49 -4.45 14.42
C ALA A 151 5.04 -4.48 14.93
N ASP A 152 4.07 -4.17 14.06
CA ASP A 152 2.64 -4.19 14.39
C ASP A 152 2.12 -5.62 14.71
N GLN A 153 2.93 -6.65 14.45
CA GLN A 153 2.66 -8.06 14.78
C GLN A 153 3.53 -8.59 15.94
N GLY A 154 4.36 -7.75 16.57
CA GLY A 154 5.22 -8.16 17.70
C GLY A 154 6.41 -9.05 17.29
N CYS A 155 6.80 -9.05 16.01
CA CYS A 155 7.84 -9.95 15.52
C CYS A 155 9.26 -9.37 15.59
N LEU A 156 9.41 -8.14 16.10
CA LEU A 156 10.69 -7.42 16.11
C LEU A 156 11.25 -7.13 17.51
N ASP A 157 10.67 -7.70 18.57
CA ASP A 157 11.04 -7.41 19.96
C ASP A 157 12.53 -7.69 20.28
N ASN A 158 13.17 -8.57 19.51
CA ASN A 158 14.58 -8.96 19.68
C ASN A 158 15.56 -8.19 18.77
N PHE A 159 15.10 -7.19 18.03
CA PHE A 159 15.93 -6.46 17.06
C PHE A 159 16.21 -5.03 17.53
N ASP A 160 17.45 -4.57 17.43
CA ASP A 160 17.77 -3.14 17.50
C ASP A 160 17.53 -2.50 16.13
N LEU A 161 16.44 -1.76 16.02
CA LEU A 161 15.99 -1.15 14.77
C LEU A 161 16.44 0.30 14.62
N LYS A 162 17.04 0.92 15.64
CA LYS A 162 17.22 2.39 15.67
C LYS A 162 18.00 2.88 14.44
N ALA A 163 19.14 2.25 14.16
CA ALA A 163 20.01 2.68 13.07
C ALA A 163 19.37 2.51 11.68
N ILE A 164 18.59 1.46 11.47
CA ILE A 164 17.90 1.22 10.19
C ILE A 164 16.68 2.13 10.04
N ASP A 165 15.90 2.34 11.11
CA ASP A 165 14.76 3.27 11.09
C ASP A 165 15.20 4.71 10.79
N ASP A 166 16.27 5.20 11.43
CA ASP A 166 16.84 6.53 11.15
C ASP A 166 17.27 6.66 9.68
N ARG A 167 17.94 5.63 9.14
CA ARG A 167 18.40 5.62 7.74
C ARG A 167 17.25 5.60 6.74
N LEU A 168 16.25 4.75 6.96
CA LEU A 168 15.07 4.66 6.09
C LEU A 168 14.30 5.97 6.08
N LYS A 169 14.15 6.60 7.26
CA LYS A 169 13.55 7.92 7.40
C LYS A 169 14.29 8.97 6.57
N GLU A 170 15.60 9.12 6.75
CA GLU A 170 16.38 10.14 6.03
C GLU A 170 16.34 9.92 4.52
N LYS A 171 16.46 8.66 4.05
CA LYS A 171 16.31 8.33 2.62
C LYS A 171 14.94 8.75 2.06
N MET A 172 13.85 8.49 2.77
CA MET A 172 12.52 8.93 2.34
C MET A 172 12.40 10.46 2.30
N LEU A 173 12.97 11.17 3.28
CA LEU A 173 12.98 12.64 3.30
C LEU A 173 13.79 13.20 2.12
N ASP A 174 14.97 12.64 1.85
CA ASP A 174 15.81 13.05 0.73
C ASP A 174 15.16 12.75 -0.63
N TYR A 175 14.44 11.63 -0.74
CA TYR A 175 13.67 11.31 -1.94
C TYR A 175 12.59 12.36 -2.21
N VAL A 176 11.77 12.67 -1.20
CA VAL A 176 10.69 13.67 -1.30
C VAL A 176 11.23 15.08 -1.59
N ARG A 177 12.44 15.43 -1.13
CA ARG A 177 13.08 16.71 -1.42
C ARG A 177 13.62 16.81 -2.86
N SER A 178 13.98 15.67 -3.46
CA SER A 178 14.63 15.60 -4.78
C SER A 178 13.68 15.26 -5.93
N HIS A 179 12.45 14.83 -5.63
CA HIS A 179 11.45 14.43 -6.60
C HIS A 179 10.17 15.28 -6.51
N ASP A 180 9.37 15.24 -7.57
CA ASP A 180 8.09 15.92 -7.63
C ASP A 180 6.93 15.00 -7.19
N ALA A 181 5.81 15.59 -6.76
CA ALA A 181 4.62 14.85 -6.32
C ALA A 181 3.98 14.02 -7.44
N THR A 182 4.33 14.27 -8.71
CA THR A 182 3.94 13.44 -9.86
C THR A 182 4.65 12.08 -9.93
N ASP A 183 5.64 11.80 -9.07
CA ASP A 183 6.28 10.48 -8.92
C ASP A 183 5.57 9.65 -7.83
N VAL A 184 5.24 8.39 -8.11
CA VAL A 184 4.62 7.52 -7.09
C VAL A 184 5.54 7.28 -5.88
N GLY A 185 6.85 7.26 -6.05
CA GLY A 185 7.82 7.12 -4.97
C GLY A 185 7.75 8.28 -3.97
N TYR A 186 7.40 9.48 -4.44
CA TYR A 186 7.19 10.65 -3.60
C TYR A 186 6.02 10.40 -2.64
N VAL A 187 4.89 9.97 -3.21
CA VAL A 187 3.67 9.68 -2.45
C VAL A 187 3.87 8.50 -1.51
N GLU A 188 4.52 7.42 -1.96
CA GLU A 188 4.83 6.25 -1.14
C GLU A 188 5.72 6.60 0.06
N ALA A 189 6.73 7.45 -0.14
CA ALA A 189 7.61 7.93 0.92
C ALA A 189 6.83 8.77 1.95
N VAL A 190 6.00 9.72 1.51
CA VAL A 190 5.16 10.53 2.41
C VAL A 190 4.16 9.65 3.18
N ALA A 191 3.43 8.77 2.50
CA ALA A 191 2.49 7.86 3.13
C ALA A 191 3.18 6.92 4.14
N THR A 192 4.39 6.46 3.83
CA THR A 192 5.15 5.58 4.73
C THR A 192 5.69 6.33 5.95
N LEU A 193 6.20 7.55 5.79
CA LEU A 193 6.61 8.40 6.92
C LEU A 193 5.43 8.63 7.89
N LEU A 194 4.25 8.94 7.37
CA LEU A 194 3.04 9.12 8.17
C LEU A 194 2.62 7.83 8.88
N TYR A 195 2.63 6.70 8.17
CA TYR A 195 2.37 5.39 8.75
C TYR A 195 3.33 5.06 9.91
N ARG A 196 4.62 5.38 9.73
CA ARG A 196 5.66 5.19 10.74
C ARG A 196 5.61 6.21 11.88
N GLY A 197 4.59 7.07 11.93
CA GLY A 197 4.39 8.04 13.02
C GLY A 197 5.29 9.27 12.92
N GLN A 198 5.93 9.49 11.76
CA GLN A 198 6.87 10.59 11.53
C GLN A 198 6.15 11.86 11.05
N ARG A 199 4.92 12.12 11.52
CA ARG A 199 4.09 13.25 11.10
C ARG A 199 4.81 14.60 11.27
N SER A 200 5.61 14.76 12.32
CA SER A 200 6.41 15.95 12.58
C SER A 200 7.53 16.20 11.56
N SER A 201 7.93 15.17 10.81
CA SER A 201 8.94 15.26 9.75
C SER A 201 8.32 15.49 8.36
N VAL A 202 6.99 15.46 8.25
CA VAL A 202 6.26 15.67 6.99
C VAL A 202 5.80 17.12 6.91
N ASP A 203 6.35 17.85 5.94
CA ASP A 203 5.95 19.22 5.63
C ASP A 203 4.51 19.24 5.07
N PRO A 204 3.58 20.03 5.66
CA PRO A 204 2.23 20.19 5.10
C PRO A 204 2.20 20.56 3.62
N ALA A 205 3.20 21.29 3.11
CA ALA A 205 3.28 21.64 1.70
C ALA A 205 3.41 20.40 0.79
N TRP A 206 3.96 19.30 1.28
CA TRP A 206 4.05 18.04 0.52
C TRP A 206 2.67 17.42 0.31
N ILE A 207 1.80 17.51 1.30
CA ILE A 207 0.41 17.07 1.19
C ILE A 207 -0.36 17.96 0.23
N SER A 208 -0.22 19.28 0.35
CA SER A 208 -0.86 20.21 -0.59
C SER A 208 -0.42 19.95 -2.03
N LYS A 209 0.85 19.56 -2.27
CA LYS A 209 1.30 19.15 -3.61
C LYS A 209 0.56 17.92 -4.11
N ILE A 210 0.45 16.86 -3.28
CA ILE A 210 -0.32 15.65 -3.62
C ILE A 210 -1.77 16.02 -3.96
N GLU A 211 -2.44 16.83 -3.14
CA GLU A 211 -3.82 17.27 -3.41
C GLU A 211 -3.93 18.06 -4.71
N SER A 212 -2.97 18.93 -5.00
CA SER A 212 -3.02 19.85 -6.14
C SER A 212 -2.93 19.17 -7.51
N ILE A 213 -2.38 17.96 -7.56
CA ILE A 213 -2.23 17.18 -8.80
C ILE A 213 -3.33 16.12 -8.98
N GLN A 214 -4.32 16.06 -8.09
CA GLN A 214 -5.45 15.15 -8.25
C GLN A 214 -6.24 15.52 -9.50
N ALA A 215 -6.55 14.52 -10.33
CA ALA A 215 -7.42 14.72 -11.48
C ALA A 215 -8.87 15.03 -11.03
N PRO A 216 -9.69 15.73 -11.86
CA PRO A 216 -11.05 16.11 -11.49
C PRO A 216 -11.94 14.95 -11.04
N GLU A 217 -11.74 13.76 -11.62
CA GLU A 217 -12.46 12.53 -11.29
C GLU A 217 -11.98 11.85 -10.00
N GLY A 218 -10.97 12.39 -9.31
CA GLY A 218 -10.47 11.90 -8.03
C GLY A 218 -9.24 11.00 -8.10
N SER A 219 -8.75 10.70 -9.30
CA SER A 219 -7.60 9.81 -9.52
C SER A 219 -6.25 10.53 -9.41
N TRP A 220 -5.18 9.76 -9.24
CA TRP A 220 -3.81 10.21 -9.49
C TRP A 220 -3.16 9.33 -10.54
N ASN A 221 -2.67 9.95 -11.62
CA ASN A 221 -1.92 9.29 -12.67
C ASN A 221 -0.43 9.60 -12.49
N LEU A 222 0.19 8.96 -11.49
CA LEU A 222 1.59 9.22 -11.15
C LEU A 222 2.53 8.41 -12.05
N THR A 223 3.71 8.97 -12.31
CA THR A 223 4.76 8.25 -13.03
C THR A 223 5.22 7.04 -12.21
N GLY A 224 5.40 5.90 -12.87
CA GLY A 224 5.97 4.70 -12.26
C GLY A 224 4.99 3.79 -11.50
N ALA A 225 3.68 4.00 -11.68
CA ALA A 225 2.63 3.13 -11.16
C ALA A 225 1.35 3.17 -12.02
N ALA A 226 0.50 2.15 -11.86
CA ALA A 226 -0.86 2.18 -12.37
C ALA A 226 -1.74 3.13 -11.54
N THR A 227 -2.78 3.69 -12.16
CA THR A 227 -3.67 4.72 -11.57
C THR A 227 -4.30 4.29 -10.26
N ASP A 228 -4.68 3.03 -10.11
CA ASP A 228 -5.26 2.47 -8.89
C ASP A 228 -4.26 2.46 -7.72
N ARG A 229 -3.03 2.03 -7.97
CA ARG A 229 -1.93 2.08 -6.99
C ARG A 229 -1.64 3.51 -6.61
N SER A 230 -1.44 4.39 -7.58
CA SER A 230 -1.20 5.81 -7.34
C SER A 230 -2.31 6.45 -6.52
N THR A 231 -3.58 6.16 -6.84
CA THR A 231 -4.73 6.74 -6.14
C THR A 231 -4.86 6.21 -4.71
N SER A 232 -4.69 4.90 -4.50
CA SER A 232 -4.77 4.29 -3.17
C SER A 232 -3.62 4.74 -2.24
N GLU A 233 -2.40 4.92 -2.77
CA GLU A 233 -1.26 5.44 -2.02
C GLU A 233 -1.43 6.93 -1.68
N SER A 234 -1.90 7.74 -2.63
CA SER A 234 -2.23 9.15 -2.38
C SER A 234 -3.30 9.26 -1.29
N LEU A 235 -4.37 8.47 -1.40
CA LEU A 235 -5.44 8.43 -0.41
C LEU A 235 -4.94 8.02 0.98
N LEU A 236 -4.05 7.04 1.05
CA LEU A 236 -3.39 6.64 2.30
C LEU A 236 -2.58 7.79 2.92
N ALA A 237 -1.82 8.53 2.12
CA ALA A 237 -1.09 9.72 2.58
C ALA A 237 -2.04 10.78 3.16
N LEU A 238 -3.10 11.13 2.42
CA LEU A 238 -4.06 12.16 2.82
C LEU A 238 -4.80 11.80 4.12
N ILE A 239 -5.35 10.59 4.21
CA ILE A 239 -6.11 10.15 5.40
C ILE A 239 -5.21 10.10 6.64
N GLN A 240 -3.99 9.55 6.53
CA GLN A 240 -3.08 9.49 7.67
C GLN A 240 -2.63 10.87 8.13
N PHE A 241 -2.42 11.80 7.19
CA PHE A 241 -2.05 13.17 7.54
C PHE A 241 -3.18 13.92 8.26
N ALA A 242 -4.42 13.70 7.81
CA ALA A 242 -5.61 14.30 8.41
C ALA A 242 -5.97 13.72 9.78
N ASN A 243 -5.51 12.51 10.10
CA ASN A 243 -5.86 11.77 11.31
C ASN A 243 -4.61 11.26 12.05
N PRO A 244 -3.74 12.16 12.55
CA PRO A 244 -2.45 11.77 13.15
C PRO A 244 -2.61 10.93 14.43
N ASP A 245 -3.71 11.13 15.16
CA ASP A 245 -3.99 10.47 16.44
C ASP A 245 -4.79 9.17 16.28
N ALA A 246 -5.13 8.76 15.05
CA ALA A 246 -5.83 7.51 14.83
C ALA A 246 -4.99 6.34 15.36
N PRO A 247 -5.55 5.47 16.20
CA PRO A 247 -4.81 4.38 16.83
C PRO A 247 -4.17 3.50 15.76
N ARG A 248 -2.97 2.99 16.05
CA ARG A 248 -2.35 1.98 15.20
C ARG A 248 -3.14 0.68 15.31
N VAL A 249 -3.25 -0.01 14.18
CA VAL A 249 -3.86 -1.33 14.06
C VAL A 249 -2.89 -2.24 13.33
N SER A 250 -2.93 -3.53 13.64
CA SER A 250 -2.11 -4.52 12.95
C SER A 250 -2.59 -4.74 11.51
N TRP A 251 -1.63 -5.00 10.63
CA TRP A 251 -1.90 -5.33 9.22
C TRP A 251 -2.49 -6.72 9.03
N VAL A 252 -2.25 -7.63 9.97
CA VAL A 252 -2.94 -8.93 10.07
C VAL A 252 -3.89 -8.85 11.26
N PRO A 253 -5.19 -9.19 11.13
CA PRO A 253 -6.08 -9.18 12.27
C PRO A 253 -5.55 -10.09 13.37
N LEU A 254 -5.42 -9.54 14.58
CA LEU A 254 -5.18 -10.37 15.77
C LEU A 254 -6.53 -11.01 16.12
N GLY A 255 -6.58 -12.34 16.05
CA GLY A 255 -7.77 -13.14 16.41
C GLY A 255 -8.03 -13.19 17.90
#